data_AF-A0AAN8NLK5-F1
#
_entry.id   AF-A0AAN8NLK5-F1
#
_cell.length_a   1.000
_cell.length_b   1.000
_cell.length_c   1.000
_cell.angle_alpha   90.00
_cell.angle_beta   90.00
_cell.angle_gamma   90.00
#
_symmetry.space_group_name_H-M   'P 1'
#
loop_
_entity.id
_entity.type
_entity.pdbx_description
1 polymer ?
#
loop_
_entity_poly.entity_id
_entity_poly.type
_entity_poly.pdbx_seq_one_letter_code
_entity_poly.pdbx_strand_id
1 'polypeptide(L)'
;MATALKVTALLNGLIAIGHAVKGIEMFVQNKTHYQTLPRVTTTQYQIGWYQGCALFSIIALLNLRWSTTGLDHTTDKLIAVLVSGTYLCSSYFYRTVNDSAQWLTFVGGAAQIYAAFIA
;
A
#
# COMPACT_ATOMS: atom_id res chain seq x y z
N MET A 1 -19.42 -2.03 -8.75
CA MET A 1 -18.39 -2.86 -8.10
C MET A 1 -17.17 -3.14 -8.97
N ALA A 2 -17.29 -3.88 -10.09
CA ALA A 2 -16.14 -4.32 -10.91
C ALA A 2 -15.21 -3.20 -11.39
N THR A 3 -15.75 -2.08 -11.88
CA THR A 3 -14.94 -0.92 -12.31
C THR A 3 -14.14 -0.31 -11.16
N ALA A 4 -14.76 -0.16 -9.98
CA ALA A 4 -14.08 0.39 -8.80
C ALA A 4 -12.94 -0.51 -8.33
N LEU A 5 -13.11 -1.83 -8.42
CA LEU A 5 -12.06 -2.81 -8.14
C LEU A 5 -10.91 -2.73 -9.15
N LYS A 6 -11.19 -2.57 -10.46
CA LYS A 6 -10.13 -2.36 -11.47
C LYS A 6 -9.33 -1.09 -11.23
N VAL A 7 -10.02 0.02 -10.89
CA VAL A 7 -9.36 1.28 -10.54
C VAL A 7 -8.50 1.12 -9.29
N THR A 8 -9.02 0.44 -8.27
CA THR A 8 -8.28 0.16 -7.02
C THR A 8 -7.08 -0.76 -7.28
N ALA A 9 -7.20 -1.72 -8.20
CA ALA A 9 -6.10 -2.58 -8.64
C ALA A 9 -4.98 -1.76 -9.31
N LEU A 10 -5.35 -0.89 -10.26
CA LEU A 10 -4.40 0.00 -10.93
C LEU A 10 -3.71 0.94 -9.94
N LEU A 11 -4.47 1.55 -9.02
CA LEU A 11 -3.94 2.42 -7.97
C LEU A 11 -2.87 1.70 -7.14
N ASN A 12 -3.17 0.49 -6.65
CA ASN A 12 -2.21 -0.29 -5.85
C ASN A 12 -1.01 -0.75 -6.68
N GLY A 13 -1.19 -1.04 -7.97
CA GLY A 13 -0.08 -1.33 -8.88
C GLY A 13 0.88 -0.14 -9.04
N LEU A 14 0.32 1.07 -9.20
CA LEU A 14 1.12 2.30 -9.26
C LEU A 14 1.82 2.59 -7.91
N ILE A 15 1.13 2.35 -6.78
CA ILE A 15 1.73 2.46 -5.45
C ILE A 15 2.88 1.47 -5.27
N ALA A 16 2.73 0.21 -5.73
CA ALA A 16 3.78 -0.79 -5.66
C ALA A 16 5.04 -0.35 -6.43
N ILE A 17 4.86 0.18 -7.64
CA ILE A 17 5.96 0.73 -8.45
C ILE A 17 6.61 1.93 -7.75
N GLY A 18 5.80 2.89 -7.29
CA GLY A 18 6.31 4.07 -6.57
C GLY A 18 7.08 3.70 -5.30
N HIS A 19 6.59 2.71 -4.54
CA HIS A 19 7.24 2.20 -3.35
C HIS A 19 8.57 1.49 -3.69
N ALA A 20 8.60 0.71 -4.76
CA ALA A 20 9.83 0.09 -5.28
C ALA A 20 10.87 1.15 -5.66
N VAL A 21 10.48 2.16 -6.43
CA VAL A 21 11.35 3.27 -6.83
C VAL A 21 11.84 4.05 -5.61
N LYS A 22 10.99 4.29 -4.61
CA LYS A 22 11.39 5.01 -3.40
C LYS A 22 12.48 4.28 -2.62
N GLY A 23 12.40 2.97 -2.48
CA GLY A 23 13.47 2.22 -1.82
C GLY A 23 14.77 2.16 -2.63
N ILE A 24 14.71 2.20 -3.96
CA ILE A 24 15.91 2.38 -4.80
C ILE A 24 16.53 3.76 -4.53
N GLU A 25 15.71 4.81 -4.50
CA GLU A 25 16.15 6.17 -4.17
C GLU A 25 16.83 6.20 -2.79
N MET A 26 16.23 5.58 -1.77
CA MET A 26 16.76 5.57 -0.41
C MET A 26 18.03 4.72 -0.27
N PHE A 27 17.97 3.45 -0.69
CA PHE A 27 19.00 2.46 -0.33
C PHE A 27 20.08 2.26 -1.40
N VAL A 28 19.85 2.73 -2.63
CA VAL A 28 20.81 2.64 -3.74
C VAL A 28 21.38 4.02 -4.06
N GLN A 29 20.52 4.99 -4.38
CA GLN A 29 20.96 6.32 -4.83
C GLN A 29 21.46 7.19 -3.68
N ASN A 30 20.75 7.21 -2.56
CA ASN A 30 21.10 7.98 -1.35
C ASN A 30 21.77 7.10 -0.27
N LYS A 31 22.45 6.03 -0.69
CA LYS A 31 23.05 5.03 0.21
C LYS A 31 23.86 5.66 1.35
N THR A 32 24.68 6.67 1.07
CA THR A 32 25.53 7.33 2.08
C THR A 32 24.71 7.96 3.20
N HIS A 33 23.55 8.56 2.92
CA HIS A 33 22.66 9.13 3.93
C HIS A 33 22.10 8.03 4.84
N TYR A 34 21.59 6.95 4.26
CA TYR A 34 20.97 5.84 5.02
C TYR A 34 21.97 4.91 5.71
N GLN A 35 23.26 5.00 5.36
CA GLN A 35 24.35 4.32 6.08
C GLN A 35 24.77 5.04 7.36
N THR A 36 24.37 6.30 7.56
CA THR A 36 24.61 7.02 8.83
C THR A 36 23.70 6.55 9.96
N LEU A 37 22.60 5.85 9.62
CA LEU A 37 21.70 5.24 10.58
C LEU A 37 22.31 3.98 11.22
N PRO A 38 21.92 3.62 12.46
CA PRO A 38 22.29 2.33 13.04
C PRO A 38 21.93 1.17 12.10
N ARG A 39 22.83 0.19 11.97
CA ARG A 39 22.66 -0.94 11.04
C ARG A 39 21.30 -1.64 11.19
N VAL A 40 20.85 -1.84 12.44
CA VAL A 40 19.56 -2.47 12.74
C VAL A 40 18.41 -1.65 12.13
N THR A 41 18.45 -0.32 12.28
CA THR A 41 17.45 0.60 11.72
C THR A 41 17.44 0.55 10.19
N THR A 42 18.60 0.62 9.53
CA THR A 42 18.68 0.53 8.06
C THR A 42 18.14 -0.81 7.55
N THR A 43 18.47 -1.92 8.22
CA THR A 43 17.97 -3.24 7.84
C THR A 43 16.45 -3.35 8.02
N GLN A 44 15.88 -2.82 9.10
CA GLN A 44 14.44 -2.82 9.31
C GLN A 44 13.70 -2.02 8.22
N TYR A 45 14.23 -0.87 7.81
CA TYR A 45 13.67 -0.10 6.71
C TYR A 45 13.75 -0.83 5.35
N GLN A 46 14.86 -1.52 5.07
CA GLN A 46 14.98 -2.34 3.86
C GLN A 46 14.00 -3.52 3.84
N ILE A 47 13.83 -4.21 4.98
CA ILE A 47 12.84 -5.28 5.11
C ILE A 47 11.43 -4.71 4.88
N GLY A 48 11.12 -3.57 5.51
CA GLY A 48 9.84 -2.89 5.33
C GLY A 48 9.58 -2.50 3.86
N TRP A 49 10.62 -2.07 3.15
CA TRP A 49 10.53 -1.78 1.71
C TRP A 49 10.20 -3.02 0.87
N TYR A 50 10.90 -4.14 1.07
CA TYR A 50 10.58 -5.39 0.36
C TYR A 50 9.17 -5.90 0.68
N GLN A 51 8.78 -5.86 1.96
CA GLN A 51 7.44 -6.24 2.41
C GLN A 51 6.36 -5.34 1.79
N GLY A 52 6.59 -4.03 1.75
CA GLY A 52 5.67 -3.06 1.14
C GLY A 52 5.48 -3.31 -0.36
N CYS A 53 6.57 -3.54 -1.11
CA CYS A 53 6.50 -3.88 -2.53
C CYS A 53 5.62 -5.11 -2.79
N ALA A 54 5.82 -6.18 -2.02
CA ALA A 54 5.04 -7.39 -2.13
C ALA A 54 3.57 -7.15 -1.73
N LEU A 55 3.34 -6.45 -0.61
CA LEU A 55 2.00 -6.16 -0.09
C LEU A 55 1.15 -5.38 -1.12
N PHE A 56 1.65 -4.27 -1.66
CA PHE A 56 0.90 -3.48 -2.64
C PHE A 56 0.64 -4.25 -3.94
N SER A 57 1.58 -5.10 -4.36
CA SER A 57 1.40 -5.98 -5.51
C SER A 57 0.29 -7.03 -5.25
N ILE A 58 0.27 -7.63 -4.06
CA ILE A 58 -0.79 -8.56 -3.65
C ILE A 58 -2.15 -7.86 -3.64
N ILE A 59 -2.24 -6.66 -3.07
CA ILE A 59 -3.50 -5.89 -3.02
C ILE A 59 -3.98 -5.55 -4.45
N ALA A 60 -3.07 -5.18 -5.36
CA ALA A 60 -3.41 -4.92 -6.75
C ALA A 60 -4.01 -6.17 -7.43
N LEU A 61 -3.34 -7.32 -7.27
CA LEU A 61 -3.79 -8.60 -7.83
C LEU A 61 -5.12 -9.08 -7.22
N LEU A 62 -5.32 -8.88 -5.91
CA LEU A 62 -6.56 -9.21 -5.23
C LEU A 62 -7.74 -8.40 -5.79
N ASN A 63 -7.59 -7.09 -5.91
CA ASN A 63 -8.63 -6.24 -6.49
C ASN A 63 -8.88 -6.57 -7.97
N LEU A 64 -7.85 -6.91 -8.73
CA LEU A 64 -8.01 -7.37 -10.11
C LEU A 64 -8.82 -8.68 -10.18
N ARG A 65 -8.51 -9.65 -9.31
CA ARG A 65 -9.27 -10.90 -9.18
C ARG A 65 -10.72 -10.63 -8.80
N TRP A 66 -10.96 -9.86 -7.74
CA TRP A 66 -12.32 -9.52 -7.30
C TRP A 66 -13.11 -8.74 -8.36
N SER A 67 -12.43 -8.03 -9.27
CA SER A 67 -13.12 -7.34 -10.37
C SER A 67 -13.79 -8.28 -11.38
N THR A 68 -13.37 -9.55 -11.43
CA THR A 68 -13.97 -10.59 -12.28
C THR A 68 -14.80 -11.57 -11.48
N THR A 69 -14.38 -11.91 -10.26
CA THR A 69 -15.09 -12.89 -9.43
C THR A 69 -16.15 -12.29 -8.53
N GLY A 70 -16.08 -11.00 -8.19
CA GLY A 70 -16.82 -10.44 -7.05
C GLY A 70 -16.11 -10.72 -5.71
N LEU A 71 -16.69 -10.17 -4.63
CA LEU A 71 -16.28 -10.42 -3.23
C LEU A 71 -17.25 -11.44 -2.60
N ASP A 72 -17.22 -12.67 -3.12
CA ASP A 72 -18.24 -13.69 -2.86
C ASP A 72 -18.09 -14.36 -1.48
N HIS A 73 -16.91 -14.29 -0.88
CA HIS A 73 -16.66 -14.88 0.44
C HIS A 73 -16.54 -13.81 1.54
N THR A 74 -17.03 -14.13 2.74
CA THR A 74 -16.84 -13.27 3.93
C THR A 74 -15.37 -12.92 4.16
N THR A 75 -14.47 -13.85 3.84
CA THR A 75 -13.02 -13.64 3.92
C THR A 75 -12.53 -12.52 3.00
N ASP A 76 -13.11 -12.34 1.80
CA ASP A 76 -12.73 -11.25 0.89
C ASP A 76 -13.04 -9.88 1.51
N LYS A 77 -14.21 -9.76 2.14
CA LYS A 77 -14.60 -8.54 2.88
C LYS A 77 -13.68 -8.28 4.08
N LEU A 78 -13.31 -9.33 4.82
CA LEU A 78 -12.35 -9.20 5.93
C LEU A 78 -10.97 -8.74 5.44
N ILE A 79 -10.49 -9.29 4.32
CA ILE A 79 -9.25 -8.83 3.69
C ILE A 79 -9.38 -7.36 3.28
N ALA A 80 -10.49 -6.95 2.67
CA ALA A 80 -10.72 -5.55 2.31
C ALA A 80 -10.69 -4.62 3.55
N VAL A 81 -11.28 -5.02 4.68
CA VAL A 81 -11.18 -4.28 5.95
C VAL A 81 -9.73 -4.16 6.40
N LEU A 82 -8.95 -5.25 6.37
CA LEU A 82 -7.54 -5.23 6.78
C LEU A 82 -6.70 -4.32 5.88
N VAL A 83 -6.94 -4.36 4.57
CA VAL A 83 -6.26 -3.48 3.60
C VAL A 83 -6.62 -2.01 3.87
N SER A 84 -7.91 -1.70 4.00
CA SER A 84 -8.37 -0.34 4.32
C SER A 84 -7.81 0.14 5.66
N GLY A 85 -7.84 -0.70 6.69
CA GLY A 85 -7.29 -0.38 8.01
C GLY A 85 -5.79 -0.10 7.96
N THR A 86 -5.02 -0.93 7.25
CA THR A 86 -3.58 -0.73 7.06
C THR A 86 -3.29 0.64 6.46
N TYR A 87 -4.03 1.02 5.41
CA TYR A 87 -3.91 2.32 4.76
C TYR A 87 -4.29 3.48 5.68
N LEU A 88 -5.42 3.41 6.36
CA LEU A 88 -5.91 4.50 7.22
C LEU A 88 -5.05 4.67 8.48
N CYS A 89 -4.58 3.57 9.09
CA CYS A 89 -3.60 3.62 10.17
C CYS A 89 -2.29 4.27 9.69
N SER A 90 -1.80 3.88 8.51
CA SER A 90 -0.60 4.51 7.93
C SER A 90 -0.80 6.00 7.70
N SER A 91 -1.97 6.42 7.20
CA SER A 91 -2.31 7.83 7.02
C SER A 91 -2.26 8.62 8.32
N TYR A 92 -2.81 8.05 9.40
CA TYR A 92 -2.74 8.66 10.73
C TYR A 92 -1.29 8.85 11.19
N PHE A 93 -0.45 7.83 11.07
CA PHE A 93 0.96 7.93 11.48
C PHE A 93 1.75 8.92 10.63
N TYR A 94 1.58 8.92 9.31
CA TYR A 94 2.20 9.92 8.43
C TYR A 94 1.76 11.35 8.77
N ARG A 95 0.49 11.55 9.13
CA ARG A 95 0.00 12.85 9.58
C ARG A 95 0.72 13.32 10.85
N THR A 96 1.04 12.43 11.78
CA THR A 96 1.73 12.83 13.04
C THR A 96 3.12 13.40 12.83
N VAL A 97 3.74 13.11 11.68
CA VAL A 97 5.06 13.62 11.28
C VAL A 97 4.99 14.61 10.11
N ASN A 98 3.79 15.08 9.75
CA ASN A 98 3.53 15.97 8.60
C ASN A 98 4.07 15.46 7.26
N ASP A 99 4.10 14.14 7.06
CA ASP A 99 4.52 13.53 5.79
C ASP A 99 3.36 13.58 4.78
N SER A 100 3.68 13.90 3.53
CA SER A 100 2.70 13.99 2.43
C SER A 100 2.12 12.62 2.04
N ALA A 101 2.80 11.52 2.38
CA ALA A 101 2.31 10.15 2.20
C ALA A 101 0.98 9.88 2.95
N GLN A 102 0.60 10.74 3.89
CA GLN A 102 -0.72 10.69 4.55
C GLN A 102 -1.87 10.71 3.55
N TRP A 103 -1.75 11.49 2.47
CA TRP A 103 -2.82 11.65 1.49
C TRP A 103 -2.93 10.44 0.58
N LEU A 104 -1.79 9.93 0.11
CA LEU A 104 -1.74 8.72 -0.70
C LEU A 104 -2.35 7.53 0.05
N THR A 105 -1.97 7.37 1.32
CA THR A 105 -2.48 6.28 2.15
C THR A 105 -3.96 6.46 2.52
N PHE A 106 -4.41 7.69 2.78
CA PHE A 106 -5.83 7.97 2.96
C PHE A 106 -6.66 7.60 1.73
N VAL A 107 -6.23 8.06 0.54
CA VAL A 107 -6.90 7.78 -0.73
C VAL A 107 -6.90 6.28 -1.02
N GLY A 108 -5.79 5.57 -0.79
CA GLY A 108 -5.73 4.11 -0.94
C GLY A 108 -6.74 3.38 -0.06
N GLY A 109 -6.84 3.78 1.22
CA GLY A 109 -7.81 3.20 2.16
C GLY A 109 -9.26 3.49 1.76
N ALA A 110 -9.56 4.74 1.40
CA ALA A 110 -10.88 5.18 0.97
C ALA A 110 -11.31 4.49 -0.35
N ALA A 111 -10.40 4.36 -1.31
CA ALA A 111 -10.65 3.65 -2.57
C ALA A 111 -11.00 2.18 -2.32
N GLN A 112 -10.27 1.51 -1.42
CA GLN A 112 -10.57 0.12 -1.05
C GLN A 112 -11.93 -0.02 -0.37
N ILE A 113 -12.30 0.90 0.54
CA ILE A 113 -13.62 0.91 1.19
C ILE A 113 -14.71 1.07 0.14
N TYR A 114 -14.57 2.07 -0.73
CA TYR A 114 -15.54 2.35 -1.77
C TYR A 114 -15.73 1.14 -2.69
N ALA A 115 -14.63 0.54 -3.17
CA ALA A 115 -14.67 -0.59 -4.07
C ALA A 115 -15.27 -1.86 -3.44
N ALA A 116 -15.07 -2.10 -2.14
CA ALA A 116 -15.50 -3.32 -1.47
C ALA A 116 -16.90 -3.24 -0.82
N PHE A 117 -17.35 -2.05 -0.44
CA PHE A 117 -18.57 -1.90 0.39
C PHE A 117 -19.63 -0.95 -0.18
N ILE A 118 -19.29 -0.12 -1.17
CA ILE A 118 -20.20 0.93 -1.66
C ILE A 118 -20.54 0.75 -3.16
N ALA A 119 -19.54 0.43 -3.98
CA ALA A 119 -19.61 0.49 -5.45
C ALA A 119 -20.34 -0.67 -6.12
#